data_AF-A0A9P6B8B1-F1
#
_entry.id   AF-A0A9P6B8B1-F1
#
_cell.length_a   1.000
_cell.length_b   1.000
_cell.length_c   1.000
_cell.angle_alpha   90.00
_cell.angle_beta   90.00
_cell.angle_gamma   90.00
#
_symmetry.space_group_name_H-M   'P 1'
#
loop_
_entity.id
_entity.type
_entity.pdbx_description
1 polymer ?
#
loop_
_entity_poly.entity_id
_entity_poly.type
_entity_poly.pdbx_seq_one_letter_code
_entity_poly.pdbx_strand_id
1 'polypeptide(L)'
;MLYIIYSTPFSIPLQHTSSSAIAVKQGRSEVAAVLTLILTNGPLHFGPLKPFIKTVKTNAYFSRYQVKYRRRREGKTDYYARKRLVSQAKNKYNSPKYRLVVRFTNKQVIVQIVYARLQGDFVLSAASSKELPRYGINHGLTNWSAAYATGLLVARRALTKLGLADKYEGVTEADGELKLTEPLDEEDAPRPFKAYLDVGLRRTSTGSRVFGAMKGASDGGIFIPHNEKRFPGYDVESKALDAEVLKKYIFGGHVAEYMESLEEEDDERFKRQFSTYLADGIGSEDIEEIYSNAYAAIREDPTFKPTEKTKDWKAESKKYATPRLTGEQRKANIEKKIQAFKAGAEIDEDE
;
A
#
# COMPACT_ATOMS: atom_id res chain seq x y z
N MET A 1 -59.51 5.20 3.15
CA MET A 1 -58.59 6.19 3.75
C MET A 1 -57.38 6.28 2.83
N LEU A 2 -57.53 7.01 1.73
CA LEU A 2 -56.51 7.26 0.70
C LEU A 2 -55.74 8.52 1.08
N TYR A 3 -54.44 8.61 0.80
CA TYR A 3 -53.90 9.84 0.19
C TYR A 3 -52.60 9.55 -0.60
N ILE A 4 -52.63 10.04 -1.83
CA ILE A 4 -51.62 9.97 -2.89
C ILE A 4 -50.96 11.36 -3.01
N ILE A 5 -49.63 11.34 -3.18
CA ILE A 5 -48.70 12.20 -3.94
C ILE A 5 -49.24 13.48 -4.63
N TYR A 6 -48.59 14.63 -4.38
CA TYR A 6 -48.29 15.76 -5.32
C TYR A 6 -47.06 16.52 -4.73
N SER A 7 -45.90 16.79 -5.34
CA SER A 7 -45.45 17.23 -6.69
C SER A 7 -45.62 18.72 -7.00
N THR A 8 -44.49 19.46 -6.83
CA THR A 8 -43.95 20.57 -7.65
C THR A 8 -44.57 21.99 -7.51
N PRO A 9 -44.02 23.04 -8.17
CA PRO A 9 -43.19 24.09 -7.55
C PRO A 9 -43.80 25.50 -7.73
N PHE A 10 -43.24 26.55 -7.12
CA PHE A 10 -43.73 27.92 -7.38
C PHE A 10 -42.60 28.93 -7.53
N SER A 11 -42.73 29.77 -8.55
CA SER A 11 -41.81 30.77 -9.05
C SER A 11 -42.58 32.07 -9.35
N ILE A 12 -41.89 33.22 -9.22
CA ILE A 12 -42.20 34.60 -9.71
C ILE A 12 -43.41 35.29 -8.99
N PRO A 13 -43.55 36.66 -8.86
CA PRO A 13 -42.80 37.74 -9.50
C PRO A 13 -42.47 39.04 -8.70
N LEU A 14 -41.71 39.91 -9.38
CA LEU A 14 -41.43 41.33 -9.14
C LEU A 14 -42.70 42.19 -8.94
N GLN A 15 -42.65 43.22 -8.08
CA GLN A 15 -43.29 44.52 -8.33
C GLN A 15 -42.76 45.67 -7.43
N HIS A 16 -42.65 46.84 -8.07
CA HIS A 16 -42.27 48.17 -7.57
C HIS A 16 -43.28 48.77 -6.58
N THR A 17 -42.83 49.66 -5.67
CA THR A 17 -43.49 50.90 -5.18
C THR A 17 -42.61 51.50 -4.06
N SER A 18 -41.86 52.57 -4.33
CA SER A 18 -42.22 54.00 -4.18
C SER A 18 -42.25 54.52 -2.72
N SER A 19 -41.26 55.38 -2.43
CA SER A 19 -41.37 56.64 -1.67
C SER A 19 -41.81 56.59 -0.20
N SER A 20 -40.88 56.94 0.70
CA SER A 20 -41.11 57.97 1.73
C SER A 20 -39.78 58.33 2.41
N ALA A 21 -39.21 59.42 1.91
CA ALA A 21 -38.18 60.17 2.61
C ALA A 21 -38.83 61.00 3.72
N ILE A 22 -38.33 60.87 4.95
CA ILE A 22 -38.39 61.91 5.96
C ILE A 22 -36.93 62.25 6.26
N ALA A 23 -36.41 63.25 5.55
CA ALA A 23 -35.13 63.88 5.85
C ALA A 23 -35.41 65.28 6.39
N VAL A 24 -35.13 65.47 7.67
CA VAL A 24 -35.10 66.77 8.34
C VAL A 24 -33.86 67.52 7.87
N LYS A 25 -34.09 68.77 7.43
CA LYS A 25 -33.11 69.82 7.11
C LYS A 25 -31.98 69.92 8.14
N GLN A 26 -30.72 70.00 7.67
CA GLN A 26 -29.82 71.13 7.95
C GLN A 26 -28.51 71.04 7.12
N GLY A 27 -28.10 72.18 6.55
CA GLY A 27 -26.67 72.52 6.40
C GLY A 27 -25.95 72.14 5.10
N ARG A 28 -26.23 72.86 4.00
CA ARG A 28 -25.29 73.01 2.87
C ARG A 28 -24.01 73.71 3.35
N SER A 29 -22.90 72.99 3.57
CA SER A 29 -21.55 73.62 3.57
C SER A 29 -20.33 72.68 3.46
N GLU A 30 -20.46 71.37 3.23
CA GLU A 30 -19.27 70.48 3.17
C GLU A 30 -19.00 69.80 1.82
N VAL A 31 -19.89 69.96 0.83
CA VAL A 31 -19.75 69.25 -0.46
C VAL A 31 -18.63 69.81 -1.34
N ALA A 32 -18.17 71.04 -1.08
CA ALA A 32 -17.07 71.66 -1.82
C ALA A 32 -15.67 71.25 -1.34
N ALA A 33 -15.52 70.71 -0.13
CA ALA A 33 -14.21 70.34 0.43
C ALA A 33 -13.82 68.88 0.13
N VAL A 34 -14.79 67.99 -0.09
CA VAL A 34 -14.53 66.57 -0.33
C VAL A 34 -14.13 66.29 -1.78
N LEU A 35 -14.57 67.13 -2.73
CA LEU A 35 -14.27 66.92 -4.16
C LEU A 35 -12.85 67.37 -4.56
N THR A 36 -12.19 68.20 -3.73
CA THR A 36 -10.82 68.69 -4.00
C THR A 36 -9.72 67.85 -3.33
N LEU A 37 -10.08 66.81 -2.56
CA LEU A 37 -9.12 65.88 -1.92
C LEU A 37 -8.99 64.53 -2.66
N ILE A 38 -9.55 64.40 -3.86
CA ILE A 38 -9.55 63.15 -4.65
C ILE A 38 -8.45 63.16 -5.74
N LEU A 39 -7.71 64.26 -5.93
CA LEU A 39 -6.69 64.39 -6.99
C LEU A 39 -5.22 64.30 -6.52
N THR A 40 -4.93 63.90 -5.28
CA THR A 40 -3.54 63.78 -4.79
C THR A 40 -3.13 62.40 -4.26
N ASN A 41 -3.99 61.38 -4.35
CA ASN A 41 -3.59 60.02 -3.98
C ASN A 41 -3.17 59.25 -5.25
N GLY A 42 -1.90 58.86 -5.28
CA GLY A 42 -1.29 58.07 -6.35
C GLY A 42 -2.01 56.75 -6.66
N PRO A 43 -1.60 56.03 -7.72
CA PRO A 43 -2.33 54.89 -8.24
C PRO A 43 -2.56 53.87 -7.14
N LEU A 44 -3.83 53.69 -6.74
CA LEU A 44 -4.28 52.60 -5.88
C LEU A 44 -3.77 51.31 -6.51
N HIS A 45 -2.72 50.75 -5.93
CA HIS A 45 -2.28 49.40 -6.21
C HIS A 45 -3.44 48.48 -5.81
N PHE A 46 -4.27 48.13 -6.80
CA PHE A 46 -5.13 46.96 -6.72
C PHE A 46 -4.22 45.75 -6.58
N GLY A 47 -3.87 45.43 -5.33
CA GLY A 47 -3.20 44.18 -5.00
C GLY A 47 -3.98 43.02 -5.62
N PRO A 48 -3.28 41.95 -6.04
CA PRO A 48 -3.89 40.87 -6.82
C PRO A 48 -5.14 40.37 -6.09
N LEU A 49 -6.29 40.41 -6.79
CA LEU A 49 -7.57 39.86 -6.36
C LEU A 49 -7.33 38.45 -5.81
N LYS A 50 -7.29 38.31 -4.48
CA LYS A 50 -7.25 36.99 -3.85
C LYS A 50 -8.50 36.24 -4.34
N PRO A 51 -8.37 35.01 -4.85
CA PRO A 51 -9.52 34.27 -5.33
C PRO A 51 -10.53 34.14 -4.18
N PHE A 52 -11.79 34.49 -4.44
CA PHE A 52 -12.93 34.44 -3.51
C PHE A 52 -13.25 33.00 -3.08
N ILE A 53 -12.33 32.33 -2.38
CA ILE A 53 -12.50 30.97 -1.89
C ILE A 53 -12.93 31.07 -0.43
N LYS A 54 -14.18 30.67 -0.15
CA LYS A 54 -14.69 30.55 1.22
C LYS A 54 -13.78 29.60 2.02
N THR A 55 -13.27 30.08 3.15
CA THR A 55 -12.44 29.25 4.03
C THR A 55 -13.28 28.20 4.73
N VAL A 56 -13.17 26.94 4.30
CA VAL A 56 -13.94 25.81 4.86
C VAL A 56 -13.28 25.24 6.13
N LYS A 57 -11.94 25.21 6.18
CA LYS A 57 -11.17 24.64 7.29
C LYS A 57 -10.93 25.69 8.39
N THR A 58 -11.99 26.02 9.11
CA THR A 58 -11.97 26.98 10.23
C THR A 58 -11.55 26.31 11.55
N ASN A 59 -11.27 27.12 12.59
CA ASN A 59 -11.03 26.60 13.95
C ASN A 59 -12.19 25.73 14.45
N ALA A 60 -13.43 26.14 14.14
CA ALA A 60 -14.63 25.37 14.46
C ALA A 60 -14.66 24.00 13.75
N TYR A 61 -14.18 23.92 12.51
CA TYR A 61 -14.04 22.65 11.79
C TYR A 61 -13.06 21.71 12.51
N PHE A 62 -11.86 22.20 12.84
CA PHE A 62 -10.83 21.36 13.47
C PHE A 62 -11.22 20.90 14.88
N SER A 63 -11.92 21.73 15.65
CA SER A 63 -12.44 21.37 16.98
C SER A 63 -13.39 20.16 16.92
N ARG A 64 -14.15 20.01 15.83
CA ARG A 64 -15.13 18.92 15.63
C ARG A 64 -14.61 17.80 14.75
N TYR A 65 -13.39 17.90 14.23
CA TYR A 65 -12.86 16.96 13.24
C TYR A 65 -12.43 15.65 13.92
N GLN A 66 -13.20 14.58 13.71
CA GLN A 66 -12.83 13.27 14.20
C GLN A 66 -11.83 12.58 13.26
N VAL A 67 -10.60 12.41 13.73
CA VAL A 67 -9.55 11.72 12.97
C VAL A 67 -9.84 10.23 12.84
N LYS A 68 -9.63 9.68 11.62
CA LYS A 68 -9.64 8.23 11.41
C LYS A 68 -8.40 7.58 12.04
N TYR A 69 -8.44 6.26 12.23
CA TYR A 69 -7.28 5.50 12.73
C TYR A 69 -6.00 5.77 11.94
N ARG A 70 -4.85 5.78 12.63
CA ARG A 70 -3.54 6.12 12.05
C ARG A 70 -3.27 5.41 10.72
N ARG A 71 -3.40 4.08 10.68
CA ARG A 71 -3.14 3.29 9.46
C ARG A 71 -4.15 3.51 8.34
N ARG A 72 -5.36 4.01 8.65
CA ARG A 72 -6.35 4.41 7.66
C ARG A 72 -6.00 5.76 7.03
N ARG A 73 -5.49 6.70 7.84
CA ARG A 73 -4.95 8.00 7.37
C ARG A 73 -3.70 7.81 6.50
N GLU A 74 -2.83 6.86 6.87
CA GLU A 74 -1.68 6.46 6.04
C GLU A 74 -2.06 5.64 4.80
N GLY A 75 -3.33 5.25 4.64
CA GLY A 75 -3.77 4.44 3.50
C GLY A 75 -3.15 3.04 3.43
N LYS A 76 -2.76 2.44 4.56
CA LYS A 76 -2.05 1.14 4.61
C LYS A 76 -2.94 -0.03 5.02
N THR A 77 -4.12 0.21 5.56
CA THR A 77 -4.97 -0.85 6.10
C THR A 77 -6.44 -0.52 5.92
N ASP A 78 -7.15 -1.46 5.31
CA ASP A 78 -8.59 -1.55 5.43
C ASP A 78 -8.96 -2.28 6.73
N TYR A 79 -9.55 -1.55 7.66
CA TYR A 79 -10.00 -2.11 8.94
C TYR A 79 -11.25 -2.99 8.80
N TYR A 80 -12.03 -2.82 7.73
CA TYR A 80 -13.22 -3.64 7.50
C TYR A 80 -12.86 -5.08 7.13
N ALA A 81 -11.92 -5.27 6.19
CA ALA A 81 -11.34 -6.56 5.87
C ALA A 81 -10.55 -7.13 7.07
N ARG A 82 -9.70 -6.31 7.71
CA ARG A 82 -8.87 -6.75 8.84
C ARG A 82 -9.70 -7.28 10.01
N LYS A 83 -10.82 -6.61 10.36
CA LYS A 83 -11.71 -7.06 11.45
C LYS A 83 -12.15 -8.51 11.24
N ARG A 84 -12.58 -8.86 10.03
CA ARG A 84 -13.07 -10.21 9.67
C ARG A 84 -11.96 -11.26 9.60
N LEU A 85 -10.80 -10.86 9.09
CA LEU A 85 -9.64 -11.74 8.99
C LEU A 85 -9.08 -12.09 10.38
N VAL A 86 -9.04 -11.12 11.30
CA VAL A 86 -8.43 -11.28 12.62
C VAL A 86 -9.39 -11.88 13.65
N SER A 87 -10.68 -11.53 13.61
CA SER A 87 -11.64 -11.99 14.60
C SER A 87 -11.70 -13.52 14.64
N GLN A 88 -11.46 -14.09 15.82
CA GLN A 88 -11.58 -15.50 16.11
C GLN A 88 -12.91 -15.77 16.84
N ALA A 89 -13.45 -16.98 16.65
CA ALA A 89 -14.62 -17.42 17.39
C ALA A 89 -14.28 -17.52 18.89
N LYS A 90 -15.15 -16.97 19.75
CA LYS A 90 -14.89 -16.88 21.20
C LYS A 90 -14.76 -18.24 21.89
N ASN A 91 -15.42 -19.26 21.36
CA ASN A 91 -15.32 -20.64 21.84
C ASN A 91 -13.95 -21.30 21.55
N LYS A 92 -13.07 -20.67 20.76
CA LYS A 92 -11.69 -21.13 20.53
C LYS A 92 -10.67 -20.49 21.48
N TYR A 93 -11.14 -19.63 22.38
CA TYR A 93 -10.36 -18.97 23.43
C TYR A 93 -9.05 -18.37 22.89
N ASN A 94 -7.90 -18.86 23.37
CA ASN A 94 -6.57 -18.35 23.02
C ASN A 94 -6.00 -18.90 21.71
N SER A 95 -6.74 -19.75 20.99
CA SER A 95 -6.28 -20.30 19.72
C SER A 95 -6.04 -19.21 18.67
N PRO A 96 -4.79 -18.98 18.24
CA PRO A 96 -4.47 -17.92 17.30
C PRO A 96 -5.09 -18.19 15.92
N LYS A 97 -5.56 -17.12 15.27
CA LYS A 97 -5.99 -17.14 13.87
C LYS A 97 -4.85 -16.64 12.99
N TYR A 98 -4.16 -17.57 12.33
CA TYR A 98 -3.02 -17.28 11.48
C TYR A 98 -3.44 -16.71 10.12
N ARG A 99 -2.69 -15.72 9.64
CA ARG A 99 -2.88 -15.07 8.35
C ARG A 99 -1.60 -15.10 7.55
N LEU A 100 -1.68 -15.44 6.27
CA LEU A 100 -0.60 -15.28 5.32
C LEU A 100 -0.68 -13.86 4.73
N VAL A 101 0.13 -12.96 5.27
CA VAL A 101 0.22 -11.56 4.83
C VAL A 101 1.16 -11.48 3.64
N VAL A 102 0.62 -11.19 2.47
CA VAL A 102 1.40 -11.01 1.23
C VAL A 102 1.43 -9.53 0.86
N ARG A 103 2.62 -8.96 0.71
CA ARG A 103 2.82 -7.55 0.36
C ARG A 103 3.87 -7.40 -0.72
N PHE A 104 3.53 -6.60 -1.72
CA PHE A 104 4.45 -6.20 -2.78
C PHE A 104 4.86 -4.76 -2.55
N THR A 105 6.16 -4.53 -2.51
CA THR A 105 6.76 -3.21 -2.74
C THR A 105 7.11 -3.06 -4.22
N ASN A 106 7.83 -2.01 -4.60
CA ASN A 106 8.25 -1.83 -5.99
C ASN A 106 9.32 -2.84 -6.42
N LYS A 107 10.12 -3.38 -5.49
CA LYS A 107 11.30 -4.21 -5.81
C LYS A 107 11.39 -5.55 -5.05
N GLN A 108 10.48 -5.79 -4.11
CA GLN A 108 10.47 -7.02 -3.31
C GLN A 108 9.05 -7.49 -3.00
N VAL A 109 8.90 -8.81 -2.89
CA VAL A 109 7.77 -9.52 -2.31
C VAL A 109 8.09 -9.81 -0.85
N ILE A 110 7.11 -9.63 0.01
CA ILE A 110 7.18 -9.91 1.45
C ILE A 110 6.01 -10.83 1.77
N VAL A 111 6.32 -12.00 2.32
CA VAL A 111 5.33 -12.98 2.77
C VAL A 111 5.59 -13.26 4.25
N GLN A 112 4.55 -13.19 5.08
CA GLN A 112 4.65 -13.37 6.52
C GLN A 112 3.46 -14.17 7.04
N ILE A 113 3.69 -15.09 7.98
CA ILE A 113 2.62 -15.74 8.72
C ILE A 113 2.46 -15.01 10.05
N VAL A 114 1.27 -14.45 10.27
CA VAL A 114 1.02 -13.49 11.33
C VAL A 114 -0.28 -13.80 12.06
N TYR A 115 -0.29 -13.70 13.38
CA TYR A 115 -1.50 -13.74 14.19
C TYR A 115 -1.58 -12.50 15.08
N ALA A 116 -2.78 -12.12 15.50
CA ALA A 116 -2.99 -10.90 16.27
C ALA A 116 -2.98 -11.17 17.77
N ARG A 117 -2.38 -10.26 18.55
CA ARG A 117 -2.52 -10.13 20.00
C ARG A 117 -2.91 -8.68 20.35
N LEU A 118 -3.27 -8.43 21.62
CA LEU A 118 -3.67 -7.10 22.09
C LEU A 118 -2.56 -6.04 21.94
N GLN A 119 -1.31 -6.41 22.24
CA GLN A 119 -0.16 -5.50 22.10
C GLN A 119 0.17 -5.20 20.63
N GLY A 120 -0.13 -6.13 19.72
CA GLY A 120 0.25 -6.05 18.32
C GLY A 120 0.16 -7.40 17.62
N ASP A 121 0.50 -7.38 16.33
CA ASP A 121 0.59 -8.59 15.53
C ASP A 121 1.94 -9.29 15.78
N PHE A 122 1.91 -10.61 15.95
CA PHE A 122 3.08 -11.45 16.15
C PHE A 122 3.36 -12.23 14.87
N VAL A 123 4.61 -12.17 14.41
CA VAL A 123 5.07 -12.85 13.20
C VAL A 123 5.63 -14.22 13.59
N LEU A 124 5.04 -15.29 13.08
CA LEU A 124 5.50 -16.67 13.30
C LEU A 124 6.73 -16.98 12.44
N SER A 125 6.62 -16.69 11.14
CA SER A 125 7.67 -16.85 10.13
C SER A 125 7.53 -15.75 9.07
N ALA A 126 8.65 -15.43 8.40
CA ALA A 126 8.72 -14.45 7.34
C ALA A 126 9.72 -14.90 6.27
N ALA A 127 9.46 -14.49 5.03
CA ALA A 127 10.44 -14.52 3.97
C ALA A 127 10.23 -13.33 3.03
N SER A 128 11.31 -12.90 2.40
CA SER A 128 11.28 -11.88 1.37
C SER A 128 11.97 -12.37 0.11
N SER A 129 11.56 -11.84 -1.05
CA SER A 129 12.19 -12.18 -2.32
C SER A 129 13.67 -11.77 -2.40
N LYS A 130 14.12 -10.86 -1.52
CA LYS A 130 15.55 -10.53 -1.37
C LYS A 130 16.43 -11.69 -0.91
N GLU A 131 15.82 -12.74 -0.37
CA GLU A 131 16.54 -13.93 0.09
C GLU A 131 16.66 -14.98 -1.01
N LEU A 132 15.89 -14.86 -2.11
CA LEU A 132 15.90 -15.79 -3.23
C LEU A 132 17.24 -15.90 -3.98
N PRO A 133 18.10 -14.86 -4.03
CA PRO A 133 19.45 -15.01 -4.60
C PRO A 133 20.27 -16.12 -3.95
N ARG A 134 20.05 -16.42 -2.66
CA ARG A 134 20.70 -17.57 -1.99
C ARG A 134 20.31 -18.91 -2.60
N TYR A 135 19.12 -18.98 -3.19
CA TYR A 135 18.53 -20.17 -3.79
C TYR A 135 18.66 -20.16 -5.33
N GLY A 136 19.48 -19.27 -5.91
CA GLY A 136 19.74 -19.23 -7.35
C GLY A 136 18.90 -18.24 -8.17
N ILE A 137 17.90 -17.57 -7.57
CA ILE A 137 17.10 -16.56 -8.29
C ILE A 137 17.67 -15.16 -8.02
N ASN A 138 18.53 -14.69 -8.93
CA ASN A 138 19.18 -13.38 -8.81
C ASN A 138 18.34 -12.22 -9.38
N HIS A 139 17.54 -12.50 -10.41
CA HIS A 139 16.74 -11.49 -11.11
C HIS A 139 15.23 -11.67 -10.88
N GLY A 140 14.44 -10.71 -11.36
CA GLY A 140 12.99 -10.87 -11.41
C GLY A 140 12.29 -10.97 -10.05
N LEU A 141 12.86 -10.43 -8.97
CA LEU A 141 12.38 -10.60 -7.58
C LEU A 141 10.96 -10.08 -7.25
N THR A 142 10.20 -9.62 -8.25
CA THR A 142 8.81 -9.19 -8.09
C THR A 142 7.85 -9.81 -9.10
N ASN A 143 8.30 -10.72 -9.97
CA ASN A 143 7.41 -11.40 -10.92
C ASN A 143 6.49 -12.43 -10.21
N TRP A 144 5.73 -13.19 -10.99
CA TRP A 144 4.81 -14.19 -10.45
C TRP A 144 5.55 -15.39 -9.85
N SER A 145 6.58 -15.89 -10.53
CA SER A 145 7.43 -17.02 -10.12
C SER A 145 8.20 -16.75 -8.82
N ALA A 146 8.79 -15.56 -8.67
CA ALA A 146 9.40 -15.11 -7.42
C ALA A 146 8.38 -15.00 -6.29
N ALA A 147 7.14 -14.56 -6.58
CA ALA A 147 6.08 -14.57 -5.57
C ALA A 147 5.77 -16.00 -5.10
N TYR A 148 5.65 -16.95 -6.04
CA TYR A 148 5.50 -18.38 -5.75
C TYR A 148 6.66 -18.91 -4.89
N ALA A 149 7.91 -18.68 -5.31
CA ALA A 149 9.12 -19.06 -4.57
C ALA A 149 9.12 -18.52 -3.12
N THR A 150 8.75 -17.24 -2.93
CA THR A 150 8.66 -16.66 -1.58
C THR A 150 7.55 -17.29 -0.73
N GLY A 151 6.44 -17.68 -1.35
CA GLY A 151 5.35 -18.39 -0.68
C GLY A 151 5.80 -19.76 -0.18
N LEU A 152 6.44 -20.53 -1.07
CA LEU A 152 7.01 -21.85 -0.78
C LEU A 152 8.03 -21.78 0.37
N LEU A 153 8.93 -20.79 0.31
CA LEU A 153 9.95 -20.56 1.34
C LEU A 153 9.35 -20.26 2.72
N VAL A 154 8.31 -19.43 2.80
CA VAL A 154 7.62 -19.16 4.08
C VAL A 154 6.92 -20.42 4.61
N ALA A 155 6.33 -21.22 3.72
CA ALA A 155 5.63 -22.43 4.09
C ALA A 155 6.59 -23.45 4.70
N ARG A 156 7.66 -23.80 3.99
CA ARG A 156 8.68 -24.74 4.50
C ARG A 156 9.29 -24.24 5.81
N ARG A 157 9.64 -22.96 5.92
CA ARG A 157 10.12 -22.34 7.19
C ARG A 157 9.15 -22.52 8.35
N ALA A 158 7.87 -22.28 8.10
CA ALA A 158 6.85 -22.36 9.14
C ALA A 158 6.66 -23.81 9.59
N LEU A 159 6.60 -24.75 8.66
CA LEU A 159 6.43 -26.17 8.96
C LEU A 159 7.66 -26.76 9.66
N THR A 160 8.88 -26.42 9.23
CA THR A 160 10.11 -26.82 9.93
C THR A 160 10.12 -26.31 11.37
N LYS A 161 9.73 -25.04 11.58
CA LYS A 161 9.63 -24.46 12.93
C LYS A 161 8.57 -25.13 13.81
N LEU A 162 7.53 -25.69 13.20
CA LEU A 162 6.43 -26.38 13.88
C LEU A 162 6.64 -27.90 13.99
N GLY A 163 7.71 -28.46 13.40
CA GLY A 163 7.95 -29.91 13.35
C GLY A 163 6.96 -30.67 12.46
N LEU A 164 6.44 -30.02 11.42
CA LEU A 164 5.43 -30.56 10.49
C LEU A 164 5.96 -30.72 9.05
N ALA A 165 7.23 -30.44 8.82
CA ALA A 165 7.83 -30.38 7.48
C ALA A 165 7.78 -31.73 6.73
N ASP A 166 8.02 -32.83 7.44
CA ASP A 166 8.07 -34.19 6.87
C ASP A 166 6.67 -34.80 6.74
N LYS A 167 5.74 -34.40 7.60
CA LYS A 167 4.34 -34.86 7.56
C LYS A 167 3.55 -34.24 6.42
N TYR A 168 3.84 -32.97 6.13
CA TYR A 168 3.14 -32.18 5.12
C TYR A 168 4.17 -31.59 4.15
N GLU A 169 4.65 -32.43 3.24
CA GLU A 169 5.57 -32.02 2.17
C GLU A 169 4.88 -31.12 1.14
N GLY A 170 3.57 -31.32 0.96
CA GLY A 170 2.76 -30.61 -0.02
C GLY A 170 2.92 -31.23 -1.41
N VAL A 171 2.86 -30.41 -2.45
CA VAL A 171 3.06 -30.85 -3.83
C VAL A 171 4.54 -30.73 -4.15
N THR A 172 5.23 -31.84 -4.44
CA THR A 172 6.68 -31.86 -4.71
C THR A 172 7.00 -31.24 -6.08
N GLU A 173 6.26 -31.65 -7.11
CA GLU A 173 6.37 -31.16 -8.48
C GLU A 173 5.20 -30.23 -8.81
N ALA A 174 5.51 -28.98 -9.13
CA ALA A 174 4.49 -27.97 -9.36
C ALA A 174 3.81 -28.16 -10.73
N ASP A 175 2.83 -29.06 -10.79
CA ASP A 175 2.02 -29.40 -11.97
C ASP A 175 1.02 -28.31 -12.38
N GLY A 176 0.75 -27.33 -11.50
CA GLY A 176 -0.26 -26.30 -11.74
C GLY A 176 -1.68 -26.74 -11.38
N GLU A 177 -1.86 -27.90 -10.77
CA GLU A 177 -3.19 -28.36 -10.33
C GLU A 177 -3.57 -27.75 -8.97
N LEU A 178 -4.86 -27.55 -8.75
CA LEU A 178 -5.38 -27.10 -7.46
C LEU A 178 -5.43 -28.28 -6.48
N LYS A 179 -4.34 -28.50 -5.75
CA LYS A 179 -4.28 -29.47 -4.63
C LYS A 179 -4.22 -28.72 -3.30
N LEU A 180 -5.18 -29.01 -2.41
CA LEU A 180 -5.15 -28.53 -1.04
C LEU A 180 -4.52 -29.59 -0.14
N THR A 181 -3.76 -29.17 0.86
CA THR A 181 -3.20 -30.11 1.84
C THR A 181 -4.31 -30.69 2.71
N GLU A 182 -4.59 -31.98 2.53
CA GLU A 182 -5.60 -32.72 3.28
C GLU A 182 -5.03 -33.20 4.63
N PRO A 183 -5.89 -33.42 5.65
CA PRO A 183 -5.46 -34.11 6.86
C PRO A 183 -4.95 -35.52 6.53
N LEU A 184 -4.02 -36.02 7.33
CA LEU A 184 -3.57 -37.40 7.21
C LEU A 184 -4.66 -38.33 7.78
N ASP A 185 -4.81 -39.52 7.20
CA ASP A 185 -5.85 -40.49 7.58
C ASP A 185 -5.58 -41.17 8.93
N GLU A 186 -4.37 -41.05 9.46
CA GLU A 186 -4.01 -41.52 10.80
C GLU A 186 -4.74 -40.71 11.88
N GLU A 187 -5.50 -41.40 12.74
CA GLU A 187 -6.38 -40.75 13.75
C GLU A 187 -5.64 -39.80 14.70
N ASP A 188 -4.36 -40.07 14.99
CA ASP A 188 -3.51 -39.26 15.89
C ASP A 188 -2.59 -38.27 15.16
N ALA A 189 -2.67 -38.16 13.82
CA ALA A 189 -1.82 -37.24 13.08
C ALA A 189 -2.23 -35.77 13.31
N PRO A 190 -1.26 -34.85 13.55
CA PRO A 190 -1.55 -33.43 13.67
C PRO A 190 -2.16 -32.90 12.38
N ARG A 191 -3.27 -32.15 12.45
CA ARG A 191 -3.89 -31.51 11.28
C ARG A 191 -2.94 -30.53 10.57
N PRO A 192 -3.13 -30.27 9.26
CA PRO A 192 -2.26 -29.37 8.52
C PRO A 192 -2.37 -27.94 9.05
N PHE A 193 -1.24 -27.22 8.99
CA PHE A 193 -1.18 -25.86 9.48
C PHE A 193 -2.08 -24.95 8.65
N LYS A 194 -3.10 -24.35 9.28
CA LYS A 194 -4.08 -23.51 8.59
C LYS A 194 -3.74 -22.03 8.66
N ALA A 195 -3.69 -21.36 7.51
CA ALA A 195 -3.56 -19.91 7.41
C ALA A 195 -4.58 -19.29 6.44
N TYR A 196 -4.97 -18.04 6.69
CA TYR A 196 -5.87 -17.29 5.81
C TYR A 196 -5.13 -16.21 5.02
N LEU A 197 -5.33 -16.12 3.71
CA LEU A 197 -4.69 -15.09 2.89
C LEU A 197 -5.14 -13.67 3.31
N ASP A 198 -4.17 -12.80 3.59
CA ASP A 198 -4.37 -11.37 3.80
C ASP A 198 -3.75 -10.59 2.64
N VAL A 199 -4.59 -10.20 1.69
CA VAL A 199 -4.23 -9.42 0.48
C VAL A 199 -4.02 -7.92 0.77
N GLY A 200 -4.44 -7.44 1.94
CA GLY A 200 -4.40 -6.04 2.32
C GLY A 200 -5.26 -5.17 1.41
N LEU A 201 -4.63 -4.21 0.72
CA LEU A 201 -5.30 -3.26 -0.18
C LEU A 201 -5.10 -3.64 -1.67
N ARG A 202 -4.48 -4.78 -1.96
CA ARG A 202 -4.30 -5.23 -3.34
C ARG A 202 -5.64 -5.66 -3.91
N ARG A 203 -5.89 -5.27 -5.17
CA ARG A 203 -7.06 -5.73 -5.93
C ARG A 203 -6.93 -7.23 -6.17
N THR A 204 -8.01 -7.97 -5.90
CA THR A 204 -8.13 -9.40 -6.14
C THR A 204 -8.58 -9.66 -7.58
N SER A 205 -7.70 -9.41 -8.54
CA SER A 205 -7.89 -9.76 -9.95
C SER A 205 -7.34 -11.15 -10.26
N THR A 206 -7.88 -11.80 -11.29
CA THR A 206 -7.32 -13.05 -11.83
C THR A 206 -5.91 -12.79 -12.36
N GLY A 207 -4.98 -13.72 -12.10
CA GLY A 207 -3.56 -13.56 -12.46
C GLY A 207 -2.74 -12.66 -11.52
N SER A 208 -3.33 -12.12 -10.45
CA SER A 208 -2.57 -11.29 -9.50
C SER A 208 -1.47 -12.11 -8.81
N ARG A 209 -0.25 -11.56 -8.78
CA ARG A 209 0.94 -12.16 -8.13
C ARG A 209 0.73 -12.50 -6.65
N VAL A 210 -0.23 -11.85 -5.99
CA VAL A 210 -0.63 -12.18 -4.60
C VAL A 210 -1.06 -13.64 -4.49
N PHE A 211 -1.73 -14.16 -5.51
CA PHE A 211 -2.17 -15.55 -5.56
C PHE A 211 -1.03 -16.51 -5.93
N GLY A 212 0.02 -16.04 -6.62
CA GLY A 212 1.25 -16.83 -6.80
C GLY A 212 1.92 -17.15 -5.47
N ALA A 213 2.09 -16.15 -4.59
CA ALA A 213 2.60 -16.39 -3.24
C ALA A 213 1.69 -17.28 -2.38
N MET A 214 0.38 -17.20 -2.58
CA MET A 214 -0.57 -18.09 -1.92
C MET A 214 -0.42 -19.54 -2.42
N LYS A 215 -0.29 -19.73 -3.75
CA LYS A 215 -0.13 -21.04 -4.38
C LYS A 215 1.17 -21.70 -3.94
N GLY A 216 2.30 -20.99 -3.97
CA GLY A 216 3.56 -21.52 -3.45
C GLY A 216 3.50 -21.87 -1.96
N ALA A 217 2.78 -21.08 -1.15
CA ALA A 217 2.59 -21.42 0.26
C ALA A 217 1.71 -22.66 0.46
N SER A 218 0.70 -22.85 -0.39
CA SER A 218 -0.16 -24.05 -0.40
C SER A 218 0.63 -25.28 -0.81
N ASP A 219 1.39 -25.19 -1.91
CA ASP A 219 2.21 -26.29 -2.43
C ASP A 219 3.36 -26.66 -1.48
N GLY A 220 3.78 -25.72 -0.63
CA GLY A 220 4.72 -25.99 0.46
C GLY A 220 4.14 -26.73 1.67
N GLY A 221 2.86 -27.10 1.67
CA GLY A 221 2.19 -27.91 2.70
C GLY A 221 1.34 -27.13 3.71
N ILE A 222 1.15 -25.81 3.54
CA ILE A 222 0.23 -25.05 4.39
C ILE A 222 -1.18 -25.15 3.83
N PHE A 223 -2.14 -25.50 4.68
CA PHE A 223 -3.54 -25.45 4.30
C PHE A 223 -4.05 -23.99 4.25
N ILE A 224 -4.24 -23.49 3.04
CA ILE A 224 -4.86 -22.19 2.77
C ILE A 224 -6.17 -22.43 2.03
N PRO A 225 -7.35 -22.10 2.59
CA PRO A 225 -8.61 -22.28 1.88
C PRO A 225 -8.72 -21.28 0.72
N HIS A 226 -8.73 -21.78 -0.51
CA HIS A 226 -8.83 -20.98 -1.74
C HIS A 226 -9.52 -21.75 -2.87
N ASN A 227 -9.77 -21.07 -3.99
CA ASN A 227 -10.32 -21.64 -5.22
C ASN A 227 -9.48 -21.22 -6.44
N GLU A 228 -9.70 -21.88 -7.58
CA GLU A 228 -8.93 -21.71 -8.82
C GLU A 228 -9.20 -20.40 -9.58
N LYS A 229 -10.33 -19.73 -9.30
CA LYS A 229 -10.86 -18.58 -10.08
C LYS A 229 -9.91 -17.39 -10.24
N ARG A 230 -8.88 -17.30 -9.40
CA ARG A 230 -7.94 -16.17 -9.36
C ARG A 230 -6.55 -16.50 -9.87
N PHE A 231 -6.32 -17.74 -10.28
CA PHE A 231 -5.06 -18.13 -10.89
C PHE A 231 -4.97 -17.69 -12.36
N PRO A 232 -3.74 -17.42 -12.87
CA PRO A 232 -3.54 -17.30 -14.30
C PRO A 232 -3.95 -18.62 -14.98
N GLY A 233 -4.56 -18.54 -16.17
CA GLY A 233 -5.12 -19.69 -16.88
C GLY A 233 -6.58 -20.01 -16.53
N TYR A 234 -7.18 -19.32 -15.55
CA TYR A 234 -8.62 -19.48 -15.29
C TYR A 234 -9.45 -18.72 -16.33
N ASP A 235 -10.24 -19.47 -17.10
CA ASP A 235 -11.19 -18.90 -18.04
C ASP A 235 -12.58 -18.72 -17.41
N VAL A 236 -13.17 -17.54 -17.62
CA VAL A 236 -14.45 -17.17 -17.00
C VAL A 236 -15.62 -17.83 -17.74
N GLU A 237 -15.47 -18.11 -19.03
CA GLU A 237 -16.52 -18.67 -19.88
C GLU A 237 -16.67 -20.17 -19.66
N SER A 238 -15.58 -20.92 -19.83
CA SER A 238 -15.52 -22.36 -19.56
C SER A 238 -15.54 -22.71 -18.07
N LYS A 239 -15.24 -21.74 -17.19
CA LYS A 239 -15.11 -21.92 -15.72
C LYS A 239 -14.10 -23.00 -15.33
N ALA A 240 -13.11 -23.25 -16.18
CA ALA A 240 -12.04 -24.20 -15.95
C ALA A 240 -10.70 -23.49 -15.77
N LEU A 241 -9.82 -24.11 -14.99
CA LEU A 241 -8.42 -23.72 -14.88
C LEU A 241 -7.60 -24.51 -15.89
N ASP A 242 -6.87 -23.79 -16.74
CA ASP A 242 -5.78 -24.37 -17.52
C ASP A 242 -4.54 -24.54 -16.63
N ALA A 243 -4.26 -25.79 -16.26
CA ALA A 243 -3.12 -26.14 -15.41
C ALA A 243 -1.78 -25.90 -16.11
N GLU A 244 -1.71 -26.04 -17.44
CA GLU A 244 -0.48 -25.82 -18.21
C GLU A 244 -0.09 -24.35 -18.18
N VAL A 245 -1.06 -23.44 -18.34
CA VAL A 245 -0.81 -22.00 -18.20
C VAL A 245 -0.38 -21.67 -16.78
N LEU A 246 -0.97 -22.27 -15.75
CA LEU A 246 -0.55 -22.02 -14.37
C LEU A 246 0.89 -22.52 -14.13
N LYS A 247 1.23 -23.71 -14.62
CA LYS A 247 2.58 -24.30 -14.58
C LYS A 247 3.60 -23.37 -15.24
N LYS A 248 3.29 -22.87 -16.44
CA LYS A 248 4.12 -21.90 -17.16
C LYS A 248 4.35 -20.60 -16.36
N TYR A 249 3.36 -20.13 -15.60
CA TYR A 249 3.55 -18.98 -14.71
C TYR A 249 4.43 -19.31 -13.49
N ILE A 250 4.34 -20.52 -12.95
CA ILE A 250 5.17 -20.99 -11.84
C ILE A 250 6.66 -21.01 -12.26
N PHE A 251 6.97 -21.55 -13.43
CA PHE A 251 8.36 -21.65 -13.92
C PHE A 251 8.85 -20.44 -14.72
N GLY A 252 8.03 -19.40 -14.87
CA GLY A 252 8.46 -18.15 -15.49
C GLY A 252 8.45 -18.17 -17.02
N GLY A 253 7.78 -19.13 -17.66
CA GLY A 253 7.67 -19.20 -19.12
C GLY A 253 7.06 -17.95 -19.76
N HIS A 254 6.13 -17.26 -19.08
CA HIS A 254 5.63 -15.94 -19.55
C HIS A 254 6.70 -14.84 -19.60
N VAL A 255 7.79 -14.97 -18.82
CA VAL A 255 8.94 -14.07 -18.89
C VAL A 255 9.89 -14.51 -20.00
N ALA A 256 10.09 -15.82 -20.16
CA ALA A 256 10.88 -16.39 -21.25
C ALA A 256 10.31 -16.02 -22.63
N GLU A 257 9.00 -16.20 -22.84
CA GLU A 257 8.34 -15.81 -24.09
C GLU A 257 8.42 -14.31 -24.34
N TYR A 258 8.31 -13.49 -23.29
CA TYR A 258 8.47 -12.05 -23.43
C TYR A 258 9.91 -11.64 -23.74
N MET A 259 10.87 -12.46 -23.32
CA MET A 259 12.28 -12.28 -23.63
C MET A 259 12.55 -12.60 -25.10
N GLU A 260 12.07 -13.74 -25.59
CA GLU A 260 12.15 -14.15 -27.01
C GLU A 260 11.44 -13.17 -27.94
N SER A 261 10.19 -12.80 -27.63
CA SER A 261 9.44 -11.87 -28.49
C SER A 261 10.12 -10.50 -28.61
N LEU A 262 10.76 -10.03 -27.53
CA LEU A 262 11.48 -8.75 -27.57
C LEU A 262 12.81 -8.85 -28.31
N GLU A 263 13.49 -9.98 -28.25
CA GLU A 263 14.72 -10.22 -28.98
C GLU A 263 14.49 -10.19 -30.51
N GLU A 264 13.35 -10.72 -30.95
CA GLU A 264 12.94 -10.69 -32.36
C GLU A 264 12.41 -9.32 -32.82
N GLU A 265 11.62 -8.64 -31.99
CA GLU A 265 10.92 -7.41 -32.38
C GLU A 265 11.75 -6.12 -32.17
N ASP A 266 12.46 -6.00 -31.03
CA ASP A 266 13.07 -4.73 -30.58
C ASP A 266 14.25 -4.96 -29.62
N ASP A 267 15.44 -5.10 -30.19
CA ASP A 267 16.71 -5.29 -29.47
C ASP A 267 17.05 -4.13 -28.50
N GLU A 268 16.65 -2.89 -28.80
CA GLU A 268 16.89 -1.76 -27.88
C GLU A 268 16.05 -1.90 -26.60
N ARG A 269 14.78 -2.25 -26.75
CA ARG A 269 13.88 -2.49 -25.63
C ARG A 269 14.28 -3.73 -24.84
N PHE A 270 14.73 -4.78 -25.53
CA PHE A 270 15.28 -5.98 -24.92
C PHE A 270 16.47 -5.67 -24.01
N LYS A 271 17.50 -4.98 -24.53
CA LYS A 271 18.67 -4.54 -23.76
C LYS A 271 18.29 -3.71 -22.55
N ARG A 272 17.30 -2.82 -22.69
CA ARG A 272 16.84 -1.99 -21.56
C ARG A 272 16.14 -2.81 -20.47
N GLN A 273 15.22 -3.69 -20.86
CA GLN A 273 14.36 -4.43 -19.94
C GLN A 273 15.12 -5.57 -19.24
N PHE A 274 15.98 -6.27 -19.99
CA PHE A 274 16.71 -7.46 -19.55
C PHE A 274 18.22 -7.21 -19.37
N SER A 275 18.65 -5.96 -19.26
CA SER A 275 20.06 -5.57 -19.03
C SER A 275 20.78 -6.39 -17.96
N THR A 276 20.12 -6.70 -16.84
CA THR A 276 20.73 -7.51 -15.77
C THR A 276 20.84 -8.99 -16.13
N TYR A 277 19.91 -9.53 -16.92
CA TYR A 277 19.96 -10.91 -17.41
C TYR A 277 21.10 -11.09 -18.41
N LEU A 278 21.26 -10.11 -19.32
CA LEU A 278 22.37 -10.09 -20.29
C LEU A 278 23.74 -9.96 -19.63
N ALA A 279 23.84 -9.19 -18.54
CA ALA A 279 25.08 -9.05 -17.78
C ALA A 279 25.54 -10.38 -17.14
N ASP A 280 24.58 -11.21 -16.71
CA ASP A 280 24.83 -12.50 -16.08
C ASP A 280 24.76 -13.67 -17.08
N GLY A 281 24.53 -13.39 -18.38
CA GLY A 281 24.53 -14.38 -19.46
C GLY A 281 23.34 -15.36 -19.44
N ILE A 282 22.18 -14.93 -18.93
CA ILE A 282 20.98 -15.77 -18.79
C ILE A 282 20.04 -15.55 -19.98
N GLY A 283 19.73 -16.62 -20.70
CA GLY A 283 18.79 -16.66 -21.83
C GLY A 283 17.34 -16.97 -21.43
N SER A 284 16.43 -17.06 -22.41
CA SER A 284 15.03 -17.47 -22.18
C SER A 284 14.92 -18.94 -21.75
N GLU A 285 15.75 -19.80 -22.36
CA GLU A 285 15.80 -21.25 -22.11
C GLU A 285 16.20 -21.58 -20.66
N ASP A 286 17.07 -20.78 -20.06
CA ASP A 286 17.60 -21.03 -18.71
C ASP A 286 16.57 -20.75 -17.59
N ILE A 287 15.51 -19.99 -17.88
CA ILE A 287 14.59 -19.46 -16.85
C ILE A 287 13.87 -20.59 -16.11
N GLU A 288 13.40 -21.62 -16.82
CA GLU A 288 12.68 -22.74 -16.21
C GLU A 288 13.59 -23.56 -15.28
N GLU A 289 14.84 -23.78 -15.69
CA GLU A 289 15.83 -24.50 -14.88
C GLU A 289 16.17 -23.72 -13.60
N ILE A 290 16.38 -22.40 -13.70
CA ILE A 290 16.65 -21.54 -12.54
C ILE A 290 15.57 -21.68 -11.47
N TYR A 291 14.29 -21.63 -11.84
CA TYR A 291 13.19 -21.76 -10.87
C TYR A 291 13.07 -23.18 -10.33
N SER A 292 13.25 -24.20 -11.17
CA SER A 292 13.21 -25.61 -10.76
C SER A 292 14.28 -25.90 -9.69
N ASN A 293 15.52 -25.50 -9.96
CA ASN A 293 16.64 -25.64 -9.02
C ASN A 293 16.39 -24.85 -7.72
N ALA A 294 15.83 -23.64 -7.83
CA ALA A 294 15.49 -22.85 -6.66
C ALA A 294 14.41 -23.50 -5.78
N TYR A 295 13.39 -24.13 -6.38
CA TYR A 295 12.35 -24.82 -5.63
C TYR A 295 12.89 -26.05 -4.89
N ALA A 296 13.82 -26.79 -5.50
CA ALA A 296 14.53 -27.87 -4.84
C ALA A 296 15.39 -27.34 -3.66
N ALA A 297 16.22 -26.33 -3.90
CA ALA A 297 17.08 -25.73 -2.88
C ALA A 297 16.30 -25.14 -1.69
N ILE A 298 15.10 -24.58 -1.94
CA ILE A 298 14.20 -24.08 -0.89
C ILE A 298 13.68 -25.22 -0.01
N ARG A 299 13.40 -26.39 -0.60
CA ARG A 299 12.93 -27.57 0.16
C ARG A 299 14.04 -28.18 1.00
N GLU A 300 15.26 -28.23 0.46
CA GLU A 300 16.45 -28.73 1.17
C GLU A 300 16.80 -27.87 2.38
N ASP A 301 16.91 -26.55 2.21
CA ASP A 301 17.31 -25.65 3.28
C ASP A 301 16.42 -24.40 3.37
N PRO A 302 15.27 -24.50 4.05
CA PRO A 302 14.40 -23.36 4.26
C PRO A 302 14.94 -22.37 5.30
N THR A 303 16.07 -22.61 5.97
CA THR A 303 16.48 -21.81 7.14
C THR A 303 16.75 -20.34 6.81
N PHE A 304 16.40 -19.43 7.73
CA PHE A 304 16.70 -18.01 7.59
C PHE A 304 18.14 -17.72 8.03
N LYS A 305 18.94 -17.11 7.13
CA LYS A 305 20.28 -16.59 7.45
C LYS A 305 20.21 -15.07 7.65
N PRO A 306 20.35 -14.56 8.90
CA PRO A 306 20.40 -13.13 9.16
C PRO A 306 21.64 -12.47 8.55
N THR A 307 21.52 -11.21 8.12
CA THR A 307 22.69 -10.44 7.68
C THR A 307 23.51 -9.96 8.88
N GLU A 308 24.84 -10.05 8.74
CA GLU A 308 25.76 -9.50 9.72
C GLU A 308 25.75 -7.98 9.67
N LYS A 309 25.59 -7.34 10.83
CA LYS A 309 25.54 -5.88 10.96
C LYS A 309 26.77 -5.41 11.71
N THR A 310 27.69 -4.79 10.99
CA THR A 310 28.94 -4.25 11.56
C THR A 310 28.81 -2.83 12.09
N LYS A 311 27.86 -2.04 11.57
CA LYS A 311 27.70 -0.60 11.90
C LYS A 311 26.56 -0.36 12.90
N ASP A 312 26.79 0.53 13.87
CA ASP A 312 25.72 1.07 14.73
C ASP A 312 24.89 2.12 13.98
N TRP A 313 23.87 1.64 13.28
CA TRP A 313 22.93 2.48 12.53
C TRP A 313 22.15 3.45 13.41
N LYS A 314 22.00 3.22 14.71
CA LYS A 314 21.28 4.13 15.61
C LYS A 314 22.06 5.42 15.83
N ALA A 315 23.37 5.31 16.06
CA ALA A 315 24.25 6.47 16.17
C ALA A 315 24.33 7.23 14.85
N GLU A 316 24.49 6.51 13.74
CA GLU A 316 24.62 7.14 12.41
C GLU A 316 23.35 7.89 12.00
N SER A 317 22.18 7.27 12.18
CA SER A 317 20.90 7.87 11.78
C SER A 317 20.55 9.13 12.57
N LYS A 318 21.01 9.24 13.83
CA LYS A 318 20.74 10.41 14.68
C LYS A 318 21.42 11.68 14.17
N LYS A 319 22.54 11.57 13.44
CA LYS A 319 23.25 12.73 12.88
C LYS A 319 22.39 13.53 11.89
N TYR A 320 21.51 12.85 11.17
CA TYR A 320 20.62 13.45 10.17
C TYR A 320 19.26 13.86 10.73
N ALA A 321 18.97 13.51 11.99
CA ALA A 321 17.70 13.85 12.63
C ALA A 321 17.77 15.27 13.20
N THR A 322 16.96 16.18 12.67
CA THR A 322 16.85 17.53 13.21
C THR A 322 16.12 17.53 14.56
N PRO A 323 16.76 17.95 15.66
CA PRO A 323 16.10 18.03 16.94
C PRO A 323 15.03 19.13 16.92
N ARG A 324 13.96 18.93 17.69
CA ARG A 324 12.94 19.97 17.86
C ARG A 324 13.53 21.13 18.66
N LEU A 325 13.34 22.36 18.18
CA LEU A 325 13.69 23.57 18.92
C LEU A 325 13.01 23.58 20.29
N THR A 326 13.77 23.96 21.32
CA THR A 326 13.24 24.17 22.67
C THR A 326 12.32 25.39 22.71
N GLY A 327 11.50 25.51 23.77
CA GLY A 327 10.61 26.66 23.93
C GLY A 327 11.35 28.00 23.99
N GLU A 328 12.50 28.03 24.67
CA GLU A 328 13.36 29.21 24.81
C GLU A 328 13.97 29.63 23.47
N GLN A 329 14.52 28.67 22.71
CA GLN A 329 15.04 28.94 21.37
C GLN A 329 13.96 29.50 20.44
N ARG A 330 12.72 29.01 20.53
CA ARG A 330 11.60 29.56 19.75
C ARG A 330 11.26 30.98 20.16
N LYS A 331 11.21 31.28 21.46
CA LYS A 331 10.94 32.64 21.98
C LYS A 331 12.01 33.62 21.51
N ALA A 332 13.29 33.27 21.68
CA ALA A 332 14.41 34.09 21.23
C ALA A 332 14.37 34.34 19.71
N ASN A 333 14.01 33.33 18.91
CA ASN A 333 13.87 33.49 17.47
C ASN A 333 12.70 34.40 17.08
N ILE A 334 11.60 34.39 17.83
CA ILE A 334 10.46 35.30 17.62
C ILE A 334 10.89 36.73 17.94
N GLU A 335 11.54 36.94 19.07
CA GLU A 335 12.00 38.27 19.49
C GLU A 335 12.99 38.87 18.49
N LYS A 336 13.98 38.10 18.05
CA LYS A 336 14.92 38.51 17.00
C LYS A 336 14.21 38.90 15.70
N LYS A 337 13.15 38.19 15.30
CA LYS A 337 12.35 38.53 14.11
C LYS A 337 11.56 39.82 14.29
N ILE A 338 10.97 40.04 15.47
CA ILE A 338 10.23 41.28 15.78
C ILE A 338 11.18 42.48 15.77
N GLN A 339 12.36 42.35 16.38
CA GLN A 339 13.38 43.41 16.40
C GLN A 339 13.87 43.74 14.99
N ALA A 340 14.22 42.73 14.18
CA ALA A 340 14.64 42.95 12.80
C ALA A 340 13.54 43.60 11.93
N PHE A 341 12.27 43.22 12.13
CA PHE A 341 11.15 43.83 11.42
C PHE A 341 10.98 45.31 11.78
N LYS A 342 11.07 45.66 13.07
CA LYS A 342 11.00 47.05 13.54
C LYS A 342 12.16 47.89 12.98
N ALA A 343 13.38 47.37 13.03
CA ALA A 343 14.56 48.06 12.50
C ALA A 343 14.48 48.28 10.97
N GLY A 344 13.90 47.34 10.21
CA GLY A 344 13.67 47.53 8.78
C GLY A 344 12.62 48.60 8.48
N ALA A 345 11.56 48.69 9.29
CA ALA A 345 10.56 49.73 9.16
C ALA A 345 11.10 51.14 9.50
N GLU A 346 12.05 51.24 10.44
CA GLU A 346 12.73 52.51 10.75
C GLU A 346 13.63 52.98 9.59
N ILE A 347 14.25 52.05 8.84
CA ILE A 347 15.08 52.41 7.68
C ILE A 347 14.23 52.90 6.49
N ASP A 348 13.01 52.35 6.31
CA ASP A 348 12.08 52.78 5.26
C ASP A 348 11.36 54.11 5.59
N GLU A 349 11.45 54.62 6.84
CA GLU A 349 10.89 55.93 7.25
C GLU A 349 11.89 57.09 7.11
N ASP A 350 13.19 56.80 6.97
CA ASP A 350 14.28 57.78 6.85
C ASP A 350 14.74 58.04 5.38
N GLU A 351 14.16 57.35 4.38
CA GLU A 351 14.24 57.64 2.94
C GLU A 351 12.97 58.33 2.42
#